data_AF-A0AB40D713-F1
#
_entry.id   AF-A0AB40D713-F1
#
_cell.length_a   1.000
_cell.length_b   1.000
_cell.length_c   1.000
_cell.angle_alpha   90.00
_cell.angle_beta   90.00
_cell.angle_gamma   90.00
#
_symmetry.space_group_name_H-M   'P 1'
#
loop_
_entity.id
_entity.type
_entity.pdbx_description
1 polymer ?
#
loop_
_entity_poly.entity_id
_entity_poly.type
_entity_poly.pdbx_seq_one_letter_code
_entity_poly.pdbx_strand_id
1 'polypeptide(L)'
;MSIDLKGPVVGIRHLQAFLLFLAIVVNYTARLGVSVGVVAMTDAATTNENFPEFDWSGAQQSYVLSCFYWGYIITQFPAGFLVRRFGAKAVLLIPTLGTAVLSALTPFCVAWGGWQAFCTIRIVEGLFQGLIFPCIHEHLAKWSPPEDRNRLGAFAYSGADCGSVLAMASSGLIANSSMGWPGIFYVSAGTCGLWCLLWVTLSANNAPSHRLIGAREQDHIERSTKRSDGFHGQKIPIPWRAIWTSVPFYALLIVRGAQGWANSIMQLQTPFYLHGVLKMDIKSNALYSALPFLAMWVMSYIYLVFADVAMSRHWMSLTTLRKAINTVSFWGPAVILIGTGFLDNSQTSLAIALMTINAGLNAGSGIGSILTIIDMSPNHSGMLMAIVNGIGNIFPLLTPLLVGVIVTDPGSRSQWQIVFAMTAVVFFFGNLVYLIWGTTDLQLWDDEDYLKTPDANCNQNGQQMDLRRQPLTH
;
A
#
# COMPACT_ATOMS: atom_id res chain seq x y z
N MET A 1 -37.19 7.95 18.37
CA MET A 1 -36.87 8.90 17.29
C MET A 1 -35.36 8.88 17.11
N SER A 2 -34.84 7.99 16.26
CA SER A 2 -33.41 7.87 15.98
C SER A 2 -33.01 9.04 15.09
N ILE A 3 -32.50 10.11 15.69
CA ILE A 3 -31.89 11.20 14.94
C ILE A 3 -30.68 10.58 14.24
N ASP A 4 -30.79 10.46 12.92
CA ASP A 4 -29.73 10.02 12.03
C ASP A 4 -28.64 11.11 12.05
N LEU A 5 -27.79 11.07 13.08
CA LEU A 5 -26.68 12.00 13.30
C LEU A 5 -25.57 11.64 12.30
N LYS A 6 -25.83 11.95 11.03
CA LYS A 6 -24.77 12.01 10.02
C LYS A 6 -23.78 13.08 10.48
N GLY A 7 -22.50 12.70 10.57
CA GLY A 7 -21.42 13.63 10.86
C GLY A 7 -21.35 14.76 9.82
N PRO A 8 -20.54 15.81 10.06
CA PRO A 8 -20.36 16.88 9.09
C PRO A 8 -19.89 16.33 7.73
N VAL A 9 -20.36 16.94 6.64
CA VAL A 9 -20.03 16.52 5.25
C VAL A 9 -18.52 16.56 5.00
N VAL A 10 -17.85 17.55 5.58
CA VAL A 10 -16.38 17.63 5.67
C VAL A 10 -16.03 17.85 7.13
N GLY A 11 -15.22 16.95 7.68
CA GLY A 11 -14.83 16.89 9.07
C GLY A 11 -13.36 16.51 9.23
N ILE A 12 -12.91 16.36 10.47
CA ILE A 12 -11.52 16.06 10.80
C ILE A 12 -11.10 14.68 10.30
N ARG A 13 -12.01 13.72 10.19
CA ARG A 13 -11.72 12.42 9.56
C ARG A 13 -11.21 12.55 8.13
N HIS A 14 -11.71 13.53 7.37
CA HIS A 14 -11.26 13.81 6.01
C HIS A 14 -9.90 14.49 6.00
N LEU A 15 -9.65 15.39 6.96
CA LEU A 15 -8.32 15.96 7.17
C LEU A 15 -7.29 14.88 7.51
N GLN A 16 -7.63 13.94 8.40
CA GLN A 16 -6.75 12.82 8.72
C GLN A 16 -6.47 11.95 7.48
N ALA A 17 -7.50 11.60 6.70
CA ALA A 17 -7.30 10.84 5.45
C ALA A 17 -6.44 11.60 4.44
N PHE A 18 -6.58 12.93 4.35
CA PHE A 18 -5.72 13.79 3.53
C PHE A 18 -4.26 13.82 4.03
N LEU A 19 -4.05 13.85 5.34
CA LEU A 19 -2.70 13.75 5.91
C LEU A 19 -2.08 12.38 5.61
N LEU A 20 -2.86 11.29 5.67
CA LEU A 20 -2.40 9.94 5.27
C LEU A 20 -2.06 9.89 3.77
N PHE A 21 -2.92 10.47 2.92
CA PHE A 21 -2.64 10.62 1.48
C PHE A 21 -1.31 11.33 1.25
N LEU A 22 -1.11 12.51 1.86
CA LEU A 22 0.14 13.25 1.75
C LEU A 22 1.34 12.46 2.29
N ALA A 23 1.16 11.67 3.35
CA ALA A 23 2.22 10.84 3.93
C ALA A 23 2.71 9.81 2.90
N ILE A 24 1.77 9.14 2.22
CA ILE A 24 2.11 8.15 1.20
C ILE A 24 2.77 8.87 0.02
N VAL A 25 2.22 10.01 -0.43
CA VAL A 25 2.78 10.81 -1.54
C VAL A 25 4.25 11.14 -1.28
N VAL A 26 4.58 11.80 -0.16
CA VAL A 26 5.95 12.27 0.09
C VAL A 26 6.94 11.11 0.22
N ASN A 27 6.55 10.01 0.89
CA ASN A 27 7.42 8.84 1.04
C ASN A 27 7.60 8.10 -0.29
N TYR A 28 6.57 7.97 -1.13
CA TYR A 28 6.68 7.37 -2.46
C TYR A 28 7.52 8.23 -3.42
N THR A 29 7.35 9.55 -3.36
CA THR A 29 8.18 10.49 -4.11
C THR A 29 9.66 10.35 -3.75
N ALA A 30 9.98 10.32 -2.45
CA ALA A 30 11.35 10.08 -1.99
C ALA A 30 11.87 8.69 -2.42
N ARG A 31 11.05 7.65 -2.31
CA ARG A 31 11.44 6.27 -2.63
C ARG A 31 11.76 6.06 -4.11
N LEU A 32 10.89 6.54 -4.99
CA LEU A 32 11.00 6.33 -6.43
C LEU A 32 11.87 7.38 -7.12
N GLY A 33 12.03 8.57 -6.53
CA GLY A 33 12.95 9.58 -7.01
C GLY A 33 14.41 9.10 -7.05
N VAL A 34 14.76 8.13 -6.19
CA VAL A 34 16.09 7.47 -6.20
C VAL A 34 16.39 6.81 -7.54
N SER A 35 15.43 6.19 -8.22
CA SER A 35 15.68 5.54 -9.52
C SER A 35 16.13 6.55 -10.56
N VAL A 36 15.51 7.74 -10.59
CA VAL A 36 15.92 8.85 -11.46
C VAL A 36 17.24 9.45 -10.99
N GLY A 37 17.44 9.58 -9.67
CA GLY A 37 18.67 10.07 -9.07
C GLY A 37 19.90 9.21 -9.41
N VAL A 38 19.77 7.88 -9.39
CA VAL A 38 20.86 6.97 -9.77
C VAL A 38 21.24 7.18 -11.24
N VAL A 39 20.26 7.29 -12.14
CA VAL A 39 20.54 7.58 -13.57
C VAL A 39 21.25 8.92 -13.72
N ALA A 40 20.80 9.96 -13.02
CA ALA A 40 21.42 11.29 -13.05
C ALA A 40 22.84 11.32 -12.44
N MET A 41 23.16 10.40 -11.52
CA MET A 41 24.50 10.24 -10.95
C MET A 41 25.47 9.52 -11.89
N THR A 42 24.98 8.64 -12.78
CA THR A 42 25.81 7.75 -13.60
C THR A 42 25.82 8.08 -15.09
N ASP A 43 24.98 9.02 -15.53
CA ASP A 43 24.90 9.52 -16.91
C ASP A 43 24.66 11.04 -16.88
N ALA A 44 25.70 11.80 -16.51
CA ALA A 44 25.61 13.25 -16.35
C ALA A 44 25.32 13.99 -17.67
N ALA A 45 25.74 13.39 -18.80
CA ALA A 45 25.48 13.91 -20.14
C ALA A 45 23.99 13.97 -20.50
N THR A 46 23.16 13.09 -19.93
CA THR A 46 21.71 13.09 -20.17
C THR A 46 20.92 14.02 -19.25
N THR A 47 21.55 14.57 -18.19
CA THR A 47 20.85 15.38 -17.18
C THR A 47 21.51 16.74 -16.94
N ASN A 48 22.68 16.78 -16.29
CA ASN A 48 23.38 18.02 -16.02
C ASN A 48 24.89 17.80 -15.85
N GLU A 49 25.68 18.27 -16.82
CA GLU A 49 27.14 18.14 -16.87
C GLU A 49 27.88 18.89 -15.74
N ASN A 50 27.21 19.80 -15.02
CA ASN A 50 27.84 20.58 -13.94
C ASN A 50 28.01 19.78 -12.63
N PHE A 51 27.48 18.56 -12.55
CA PHE A 51 27.53 17.72 -11.36
C PHE A 51 28.45 16.51 -11.57
N PRO A 52 29.08 15.99 -10.49
CA PRO A 52 29.99 14.87 -10.60
C PRO A 52 29.28 13.61 -11.07
N GLU A 53 29.86 12.97 -12.07
CA GLU A 53 29.47 11.65 -12.58
C GLU A 53 30.19 10.56 -11.79
N PHE A 54 29.45 9.53 -11.39
CA PHE A 54 29.97 8.38 -10.68
C PHE A 54 30.02 7.17 -11.61
N ASP A 55 31.21 6.58 -11.74
CA ASP A 55 31.42 5.36 -12.53
C ASP A 55 30.94 4.13 -11.75
N TRP A 56 29.62 3.96 -11.67
CA TRP A 56 28.99 2.80 -11.03
C TRP A 56 28.58 1.76 -12.07
N SER A 57 29.01 0.53 -11.84
CA SER A 57 28.60 -0.60 -12.68
C SER A 57 27.09 -0.87 -12.55
N GLY A 58 26.49 -1.48 -13.58
CA GLY A 58 25.07 -1.84 -13.55
C GLY A 58 24.70 -2.76 -12.36
N ALA A 59 25.65 -3.58 -11.89
CA ALA A 59 25.48 -4.37 -10.68
C ALA A 59 25.40 -3.50 -9.41
N GLN A 60 26.27 -2.49 -9.29
CA GLN A 60 26.26 -1.56 -8.16
C GLN A 60 24.98 -0.72 -8.12
N GLN A 61 24.51 -0.22 -9.27
CA GLN A 61 23.23 0.48 -9.39
C GLN A 61 22.07 -0.42 -8.93
N SER A 62 22.07 -1.68 -9.36
CA SER A 62 21.05 -2.67 -8.96
C SER A 62 21.08 -2.97 -7.45
N TYR A 63 22.27 -2.99 -6.83
CA TYR A 63 22.39 -3.14 -5.38
C TYR A 63 21.80 -1.95 -4.64
N VAL A 64 22.13 -0.71 -5.03
CA VAL A 64 21.57 0.50 -4.41
C VAL A 64 20.03 0.51 -4.46
N LEU A 65 19.45 0.13 -5.59
CA LEU A 65 17.99 0.08 -5.76
C LEU A 65 17.34 -1.05 -4.94
N SER A 66 17.95 -2.23 -4.89
CA SER A 66 17.39 -3.42 -4.21
C SER A 66 17.59 -3.42 -2.69
N CYS A 67 18.66 -2.83 -2.17
CA CYS A 67 18.99 -2.74 -0.73
C CYS A 67 17.86 -2.14 0.11
N PHE A 68 17.08 -1.20 -0.45
CA PHE A 68 15.89 -0.65 0.20
C PHE A 68 14.88 -1.74 0.61
N TYR A 69 14.60 -2.70 -0.30
CA TYR A 69 13.57 -3.72 -0.09
C TYR A 69 13.96 -4.71 1.01
N TRP A 70 15.25 -4.98 1.17
CA TRP A 70 15.76 -5.81 2.27
C TRP A 70 15.47 -5.18 3.64
N GLY A 71 15.78 -3.89 3.81
CA GLY A 71 15.41 -3.15 5.03
C GLY A 71 13.90 -3.13 5.24
N TYR A 72 13.14 -2.88 4.18
CA TYR A 72 11.68 -2.79 4.23
C TYR A 72 11.02 -4.06 4.78
N ILE A 73 11.42 -5.25 4.30
CA ILE A 73 10.82 -6.53 4.72
C ILE A 73 11.07 -6.83 6.20
N ILE A 74 12.28 -6.54 6.70
CA ILE A 74 12.66 -6.82 8.11
C ILE A 74 11.69 -6.13 9.08
N THR A 75 11.29 -4.90 8.76
CA THR A 75 10.45 -4.08 9.65
C THR A 75 8.95 -4.28 9.48
N GLN A 76 8.47 -4.97 8.45
CA GLN A 76 7.05 -5.24 8.26
C GLN A 76 6.45 -6.00 9.46
N PHE A 77 7.09 -7.09 9.91
CA PHE A 77 6.56 -7.88 11.02
C PHE A 77 6.58 -7.12 12.37
N PRO A 78 7.68 -6.48 12.79
CA PRO A 78 7.70 -5.66 14.00
C PRO A 78 6.74 -4.47 13.96
N ALA A 79 6.44 -3.91 12.78
CA ALA A 79 5.58 -2.74 12.63
C ALA A 79 4.21 -2.93 13.29
N GLY A 80 3.58 -4.10 13.12
CA GLY A 80 2.27 -4.39 13.70
C GLY A 80 2.28 -4.28 15.23
N PHE A 81 3.35 -4.75 15.88
CA PHE A 81 3.50 -4.66 17.33
C PHE A 81 3.81 -3.23 17.80
N LEU A 82 4.67 -2.52 17.06
CA LEU A 82 5.07 -1.15 17.36
C LEU A 82 3.87 -0.20 17.31
N VAL A 83 3.10 -0.27 16.22
CA VAL A 83 1.89 0.55 16.01
C VAL A 83 0.87 0.32 17.12
N ARG A 84 0.68 -0.93 17.51
CA ARG A 84 -0.24 -1.27 18.60
C ARG A 84 0.24 -0.78 19.96
N ARG A 85 1.56 -0.78 20.21
CA ARG A 85 2.14 -0.37 21.50
C ARG A 85 2.24 1.15 21.65
N PHE A 86 2.64 1.85 20.60
CA PHE A 86 2.98 3.29 20.64
C PHE A 86 1.95 4.18 19.93
N GLY A 87 0.98 3.59 19.22
CA GLY A 87 -0.05 4.30 18.47
C GLY A 87 0.43 4.76 17.09
N ALA A 88 -0.51 4.90 16.16
CA ALA A 88 -0.21 5.26 14.77
C ALA A 88 0.41 6.66 14.62
N LYS A 89 0.07 7.63 15.48
CA LYS A 89 0.63 9.00 15.42
C LYS A 89 2.15 9.00 15.57
N ALA A 90 2.67 8.38 16.61
CA ALA A 90 4.11 8.35 16.87
C ALA A 90 4.85 7.46 15.86
N VAL A 91 4.28 6.29 15.56
CA VAL A 91 4.94 5.29 14.69
C VAL A 91 4.89 5.69 13.21
N LEU A 92 3.99 6.59 12.77
CA LEU A 92 4.03 7.16 11.41
C LEU A 92 4.95 8.38 11.29
N LEU A 93 5.16 9.12 12.39
CA LEU A 93 6.07 10.27 12.42
C LEU A 93 7.53 9.85 12.28
N ILE A 94 7.96 8.87 13.08
CA ILE A 94 9.35 8.36 13.11
C ILE A 94 9.86 7.97 11.72
N PRO A 95 9.15 7.15 10.92
CA PRO A 95 9.67 6.71 9.64
C PRO A 95 9.70 7.81 8.59
N THR A 96 8.72 8.72 8.58
CA THR A 96 8.74 9.83 7.61
C THR A 96 9.80 10.86 7.97
N LEU A 97 10.03 11.11 9.26
CA LEU A 97 11.14 11.94 9.72
C LEU A 97 12.50 11.28 9.43
N GLY A 98 12.60 9.97 9.64
CA GLY A 98 13.76 9.18 9.28
C GLY A 98 14.09 9.30 7.80
N THR A 99 13.09 9.12 6.92
CA THR A 99 13.23 9.36 5.47
C THR A 99 13.71 10.79 5.19
N ALA A 100 13.14 11.80 5.85
CA ALA A 100 13.53 13.21 5.63
C ALA A 100 15.01 13.45 5.96
N VAL A 101 15.47 12.98 7.13
CA VAL A 101 16.86 13.14 7.59
C VAL A 101 17.81 12.36 6.68
N LEU A 102 17.49 11.09 6.38
CA LEU A 102 18.33 10.24 5.54
C LEU A 102 18.45 10.78 4.13
N SER A 103 17.35 11.22 3.53
CA SER A 103 17.37 11.89 2.22
C SER A 103 18.22 13.16 2.25
N ALA A 104 18.17 14.00 3.29
CA ALA A 104 19.03 15.17 3.40
C ALA A 104 20.53 14.81 3.51
N LEU A 105 20.85 13.69 4.14
CA LEU A 105 22.22 13.20 4.29
C LEU A 105 22.76 12.50 3.03
N THR A 106 21.88 11.99 2.16
CA THR A 106 22.28 11.20 0.99
C THR A 106 23.33 11.89 0.11
N PRO A 107 23.17 13.15 -0.33
CA PRO A 107 24.18 13.77 -1.19
C PRO A 107 25.57 13.87 -0.56
N PHE A 108 25.62 14.19 0.74
CA PHE A 108 26.87 14.27 1.49
C PHE A 108 27.53 12.90 1.64
N CYS A 109 26.76 11.88 2.00
CA CYS A 109 27.28 10.52 2.19
C CYS A 109 27.72 9.87 0.87
N VAL A 110 27.02 10.12 -0.23
CA VAL A 110 27.39 9.64 -1.58
C VAL A 110 28.71 10.27 -2.01
N ALA A 111 28.92 11.56 -1.77
CA ALA A 111 30.17 12.23 -2.10
C ALA A 111 31.38 11.68 -1.33
N TRP A 112 31.18 11.17 -0.11
CA TRP A 112 32.26 10.64 0.72
C TRP A 112 32.51 9.13 0.54
N GLY A 113 31.44 8.33 0.49
CA GLY A 113 31.53 6.86 0.51
C GLY A 113 30.93 6.16 -0.72
N GLY A 114 30.59 6.92 -1.77
CA GLY A 114 30.09 6.39 -3.04
C GLY A 114 28.85 5.51 -2.89
N TRP A 115 28.80 4.45 -3.69
CA TRP A 115 27.65 3.53 -3.76
C TRP A 115 27.45 2.73 -2.45
N GLN A 116 28.50 2.45 -1.67
CA GLN A 116 28.41 1.69 -0.42
C GLN A 116 27.71 2.48 0.68
N ALA A 117 28.08 3.76 0.82
CA ALA A 117 27.40 4.68 1.72
C ALA A 117 25.93 4.85 1.30
N PHE A 118 25.68 4.94 -0.01
CA PHE A 118 24.31 5.02 -0.50
C PHE A 118 23.49 3.77 -0.17
N CYS A 119 24.03 2.57 -0.40
CA CYS A 119 23.40 1.31 -0.02
C CYS A 119 23.03 1.29 1.48
N THR A 120 23.94 1.75 2.34
CA THR A 120 23.70 1.81 3.79
C THR A 120 22.51 2.71 4.12
N ILE A 121 22.47 3.92 3.55
CA ILE A 121 21.33 4.83 3.71
C ILE A 121 20.04 4.18 3.23
N ARG A 122 20.06 3.53 2.06
CA ARG A 122 18.88 2.87 1.48
C ARG A 122 18.34 1.75 2.34
N ILE A 123 19.21 0.95 2.97
CA ILE A 123 18.77 -0.08 3.93
C ILE A 123 18.05 0.57 5.11
N VAL A 124 18.64 1.63 5.67
CA VAL A 124 18.05 2.33 6.82
C VAL A 124 16.74 3.03 6.45
N GLU A 125 16.63 3.66 5.29
CA GLU A 125 15.37 4.20 4.77
C GLU A 125 14.32 3.10 4.61
N GLY A 126 14.71 1.93 4.11
CA GLY A 126 13.86 0.75 4.02
C GLY A 126 13.29 0.33 5.37
N LEU A 127 14.15 0.24 6.40
CA LEU A 127 13.76 -0.10 7.77
C LEU A 127 12.72 0.90 8.33
N PHE A 128 12.88 2.19 8.05
CA PHE A 128 11.88 3.18 8.45
C PHE A 128 10.58 3.01 7.68
N GLN A 129 10.64 3.01 6.34
CA GLN A 129 9.44 3.00 5.50
C GLN A 129 8.60 1.73 5.63
N GLY A 130 9.18 0.61 6.09
CA GLY A 130 8.42 -0.62 6.36
C GLY A 130 7.31 -0.47 7.42
N LEU A 131 7.42 0.54 8.29
CA LEU A 131 6.43 0.82 9.33
C LEU A 131 5.16 1.52 8.82
N ILE A 132 5.21 2.15 7.64
CA ILE A 132 4.22 3.14 7.18
C ILE A 132 2.83 2.52 6.96
N PHE A 133 2.72 1.45 6.16
CA PHE A 133 1.42 0.87 5.81
C PHE A 133 0.65 0.24 6.98
N PRO A 134 1.30 -0.50 7.90
CA PRO A 134 0.67 -0.94 9.13
C PRO A 134 0.11 0.23 9.97
N CYS A 135 0.83 1.37 10.05
CA CYS A 135 0.34 2.57 10.73
C CYS A 135 -0.90 3.14 10.07
N ILE A 136 -0.89 3.25 8.73
CA ILE A 136 -2.00 3.80 7.95
C ILE A 136 -3.26 2.95 8.16
N HIS A 137 -3.13 1.62 8.12
CA HIS A 137 -4.26 0.71 8.35
C HIS A 137 -4.86 0.88 9.75
N GLU A 138 -4.01 0.88 10.78
CA GLU A 138 -4.46 1.08 12.16
C GLU A 138 -5.14 2.44 12.35
N HIS A 139 -4.56 3.51 11.77
CA HIS A 139 -5.12 4.85 11.85
C HIS A 139 -6.48 4.93 11.16
N LEU A 140 -6.56 4.41 9.94
CA LEU A 140 -7.78 4.39 9.15
C LEU A 140 -8.88 3.55 9.81
N ALA A 141 -8.54 2.43 10.45
CA ALA A 141 -9.46 1.62 11.24
C ALA A 141 -10.03 2.36 12.46
N LYS A 142 -9.26 3.29 13.03
CA LYS A 142 -9.68 4.09 14.19
C LYS A 142 -10.53 5.30 13.83
N TRP A 143 -10.25 5.92 12.69
CA TRP A 143 -10.84 7.19 12.27
C TRP A 143 -11.94 7.08 11.24
N SER A 144 -12.06 5.95 10.55
CA SER A 144 -13.03 5.79 9.45
C SER A 144 -14.24 4.97 9.88
N PRO A 145 -15.43 5.60 9.96
CA PRO A 145 -16.69 4.86 10.11
C PRO A 145 -16.86 3.84 8.98
N PRO A 146 -17.53 2.70 9.21
CA PRO A 146 -17.69 1.65 8.20
C PRO A 146 -18.24 2.15 6.85
N GLU A 147 -19.18 3.11 6.87
CA GLU A 147 -19.79 3.67 5.66
C GLU A 147 -18.81 4.47 4.80
N ASP A 148 -17.95 5.28 5.43
CA ASP A 148 -16.99 6.15 4.73
C ASP A 148 -15.61 5.50 4.56
N ARG A 149 -15.37 4.34 5.17
CA ARG A 149 -14.07 3.65 5.19
C ARG A 149 -13.54 3.35 3.81
N ASN A 150 -14.42 2.94 2.88
CA ASN A 150 -14.00 2.69 1.51
C ASN A 150 -13.53 3.99 0.84
N ARG A 151 -14.24 5.10 1.05
CA ARG A 151 -13.93 6.41 0.47
C ARG A 151 -12.62 6.97 1.00
N LEU A 152 -12.50 7.03 2.32
CA LEU A 152 -11.30 7.55 3.01
C LEU A 152 -10.08 6.68 2.74
N GLY A 153 -10.26 5.35 2.74
CA GLY A 153 -9.19 4.41 2.49
C GLY A 153 -8.66 4.45 1.07
N ALA A 154 -9.55 4.40 0.07
CA ALA A 154 -9.16 4.47 -1.32
C ALA A 154 -8.48 5.81 -1.65
N PHE A 155 -9.00 6.91 -1.08
CA PHE A 155 -8.39 8.22 -1.22
C PHE A 155 -7.01 8.29 -0.58
N ALA A 156 -6.81 7.75 0.62
CA ALA A 156 -5.49 7.71 1.24
C ALA A 156 -4.50 6.90 0.36
N TYR A 157 -4.92 5.72 -0.10
CA TYR A 157 -4.10 4.81 -0.90
C TYR A 157 -3.72 5.33 -2.29
N SER A 158 -4.56 6.14 -2.93
CA SER A 158 -4.23 6.75 -4.23
C SER A 158 -3.04 7.72 -4.13
N GLY A 159 -2.61 8.07 -2.92
CA GLY A 159 -1.36 8.78 -2.66
C GLY A 159 -0.12 8.03 -3.13
N ALA A 160 -0.14 6.69 -3.19
CA ALA A 160 0.98 5.91 -3.74
C ALA A 160 1.17 6.18 -5.23
N ASP A 161 0.08 6.23 -5.97
CA ASP A 161 0.07 6.45 -7.42
C ASP A 161 0.45 7.89 -7.73
N CYS A 162 -0.16 8.84 -7.01
CA CYS A 162 0.18 10.26 -7.09
C CYS A 162 1.66 10.52 -6.77
N GLY A 163 2.17 9.94 -5.69
CA GLY A 163 3.57 10.05 -5.28
C GLY A 163 4.53 9.47 -6.32
N SER A 164 4.14 8.41 -7.01
CA SER A 164 4.91 7.79 -8.10
C SER A 164 4.98 8.69 -9.33
N VAL A 165 3.85 9.29 -9.73
CA VAL A 165 3.81 10.28 -10.83
C VAL A 165 4.67 11.50 -10.49
N LEU A 166 4.53 12.02 -9.27
CA LEU A 166 5.33 13.15 -8.79
C LEU A 166 6.82 12.80 -8.73
N ALA A 167 7.19 11.58 -8.31
CA ALA A 167 8.57 11.12 -8.31
C ALA A 167 9.18 11.23 -9.70
N MET A 168 8.53 10.65 -10.70
CA MET A 168 9.04 10.61 -12.08
C MET A 168 9.09 12.01 -12.70
N ALA A 169 8.03 12.80 -12.53
CA ALA A 169 7.93 14.13 -13.12
C ALA A 169 8.87 15.15 -12.46
N SER A 170 8.86 15.24 -11.13
CA SER A 170 9.66 16.24 -10.41
C SER A 170 11.15 15.88 -10.42
N SER A 171 11.52 14.61 -10.25
CA SER A 171 12.94 14.23 -10.18
C SER A 171 13.68 14.50 -11.48
N GLY A 172 13.04 14.28 -12.64
CA GLY A 172 13.65 14.60 -13.94
C GLY A 172 13.84 16.10 -14.14
N LEU A 173 12.85 16.92 -13.77
CA LEU A 173 12.94 18.38 -13.85
C LEU A 173 14.02 18.93 -12.90
N ILE A 174 14.10 18.37 -11.69
CA ILE A 174 15.09 18.78 -10.68
C ILE A 174 16.50 18.35 -11.11
N ALA A 175 16.67 17.14 -11.65
CA ALA A 175 17.97 16.67 -12.15
C ALA A 175 18.56 17.59 -13.23
N ASN A 176 17.73 18.08 -14.15
CA ASN A 176 18.16 18.99 -15.22
C ASN A 176 18.33 20.45 -14.75
N SER A 177 17.84 20.78 -13.56
CA SER A 177 17.94 22.13 -13.00
C SER A 177 19.33 22.42 -12.43
N SER A 178 19.58 23.67 -12.03
CA SER A 178 20.80 24.08 -11.35
C SER A 178 21.06 23.36 -10.02
N MET A 179 20.07 22.66 -9.46
CA MET A 179 20.22 21.87 -8.24
C MET A 179 20.79 20.47 -8.47
N GLY A 180 20.77 19.98 -9.72
CA GLY A 180 21.27 18.66 -10.11
C GLY A 180 20.59 17.49 -9.38
N TRP A 181 21.24 16.33 -9.41
CA TRP A 181 20.80 15.14 -8.68
C TRP A 181 20.68 15.35 -7.16
N PRO A 182 21.52 16.17 -6.46
CA PRO A 182 21.35 16.41 -5.03
C PRO A 182 20.00 17.05 -4.70
N GLY A 183 19.48 17.87 -5.61
CA GLY A 183 18.19 18.54 -5.45
C GLY A 183 17.03 17.57 -5.25
N ILE A 184 17.05 16.40 -5.90
CA ILE A 184 16.00 15.38 -5.76
C ILE A 184 15.87 14.97 -4.29
N PHE A 185 17.00 14.77 -3.62
CA PHE A 185 17.07 14.35 -2.24
C PHE A 185 16.71 15.47 -1.26
N TYR A 186 17.17 16.71 -1.52
CA TYR A 186 16.83 17.86 -0.68
C TYR A 186 15.35 18.24 -0.76
N VAL A 187 14.74 18.20 -1.94
CA VAL A 187 13.30 18.44 -2.11
C VAL A 187 12.48 17.34 -1.43
N SER A 188 12.90 16.07 -1.56
CA SER A 188 12.28 14.95 -0.85
C SER A 188 12.37 15.12 0.68
N ALA A 189 13.53 15.56 1.17
CA ALA A 189 13.75 15.83 2.59
C ALA A 189 12.86 16.97 3.10
N GLY A 190 12.78 18.08 2.36
CA GLY A 190 11.96 19.24 2.71
C GLY A 190 10.47 18.90 2.73
N THR A 191 9.97 18.15 1.75
CA THR A 191 8.56 17.74 1.68
C THR A 191 8.19 16.74 2.79
N CYS A 192 9.04 15.75 3.08
CA CYS A 192 8.85 14.84 4.20
C CYS A 192 8.91 15.57 5.55
N GLY A 193 9.84 16.51 5.72
CA GLY A 193 9.97 17.34 6.92
C GLY A 193 8.76 18.24 7.15
N LEU A 194 8.27 18.90 6.09
CA LEU A 194 7.04 19.71 6.15
C LEU A 194 5.83 18.85 6.54
N TRP A 195 5.70 17.67 5.95
CA TRP A 195 4.65 16.73 6.33
C TRP A 195 4.75 16.33 7.81
N CYS A 196 5.94 16.10 8.34
CA CYS A 196 6.13 15.78 9.75
C CYS A 196 5.63 16.92 10.67
N LEU A 197 5.88 18.18 10.31
CA LEU A 197 5.37 19.35 11.06
C LEU A 197 3.83 19.39 11.05
N LEU A 198 3.23 19.18 9.88
CA LEU A 198 1.77 19.11 9.73
C LEU A 198 1.18 17.93 10.53
N TRP A 199 1.85 16.77 10.51
CA TRP A 199 1.41 15.59 11.24
C TRP A 199 1.46 15.80 12.75
N VAL A 200 2.53 16.38 13.30
CA VAL A 200 2.64 16.62 14.75
C VAL A 200 1.51 17.53 15.25
N THR A 201 1.20 18.58 14.48
CA THR A 201 0.23 19.63 14.84
C THR A 201 -1.22 19.21 14.61
N LEU A 202 -1.53 18.52 13.51
CA LEU A 202 -2.90 18.25 13.07
C LEU A 202 -3.37 16.80 13.24
N SER A 203 -2.48 15.84 13.52
CA SER A 203 -2.90 14.44 13.70
C SER A 203 -3.26 14.12 15.15
N ALA A 204 -4.11 13.12 15.34
CA ALA A 204 -4.32 12.48 16.63
C ALA A 204 -4.49 10.96 16.50
N ASN A 205 -4.20 10.23 17.57
CA ASN A 205 -4.29 8.76 17.59
C ASN A 205 -5.73 8.27 17.48
N ASN A 206 -6.64 8.94 18.20
CA ASN A 206 -8.05 8.60 18.29
C ASN A 206 -8.91 9.87 18.13
N ALA A 207 -10.15 9.71 17.67
CA ALA A 207 -11.10 10.82 17.55
C ALA A 207 -11.23 11.65 18.85
N PRO A 208 -11.38 11.05 20.05
CA PRO A 208 -11.52 11.81 21.31
C PRO A 208 -10.27 12.59 21.72
N SER A 209 -9.09 12.16 21.27
CA SER A 209 -7.82 12.80 21.61
C SER A 209 -7.53 14.06 20.77
N HIS A 210 -8.39 14.37 19.80
CA HIS A 210 -8.17 15.45 18.86
C HIS A 210 -8.76 16.77 19.36
N ARG A 211 -7.93 17.80 19.50
CA ARG A 211 -8.33 19.09 20.11
C ARG A 211 -9.40 19.85 19.34
N LEU A 212 -9.44 19.70 18.01
CA LEU A 212 -10.35 20.48 17.15
C LEU A 212 -11.66 19.74 16.81
N ILE A 213 -11.83 18.48 17.27
CA ILE A 213 -12.98 17.68 16.85
C ILE A 213 -14.28 18.21 17.45
N GLY A 214 -15.31 18.34 16.62
CA GLY A 214 -16.64 18.67 17.09
C GLY A 214 -17.29 17.46 17.75
N ALA A 215 -18.01 17.67 18.86
CA ALA A 215 -18.70 16.60 19.60
C ALA A 215 -19.61 15.73 18.70
N ARG A 216 -20.27 16.35 17.70
CA ARG A 216 -21.10 15.63 16.72
C ARG A 216 -20.33 14.63 15.85
N GLU A 217 -19.11 14.98 15.43
CA GLU A 217 -18.27 14.10 14.61
C GLU A 217 -17.68 12.97 15.46
N GLN A 218 -17.26 13.28 16.68
CA GLN A 218 -16.77 12.27 17.62
C GLN A 218 -17.86 11.22 17.92
N ASP A 219 -19.06 11.66 18.31
CA ASP A 219 -20.19 10.76 18.60
C ASP A 219 -20.56 9.89 17.40
N HIS A 220 -20.50 10.45 16.19
CA HIS A 220 -20.74 9.69 14.96
C HIS A 220 -19.68 8.59 14.77
N ILE A 221 -18.39 8.90 14.93
CA ILE A 221 -17.32 7.91 14.77
C ILE A 221 -17.44 6.79 15.82
N GLU A 222 -17.64 7.13 17.08
CA GLU A 222 -17.70 6.15 18.17
C GLU A 222 -18.91 5.22 18.05
N ARG A 223 -20.10 5.79 17.80
CA ARG A 223 -21.34 5.01 17.65
C ARG A 223 -21.33 4.16 16.38
N SER A 224 -20.89 4.68 15.25
CA SER A 224 -20.83 3.92 13.99
C SER A 224 -19.79 2.80 14.03
N THR A 225 -18.78 2.91 14.88
CA THR A 225 -17.75 1.86 15.05
C THR A 225 -18.13 0.85 16.14
N LYS A 226 -19.27 1.01 16.82
CA LYS A 226 -19.77 0.14 17.91
C LYS A 226 -18.72 -0.11 19.01
N ARG A 227 -17.89 0.89 19.32
CA ARG A 227 -16.83 0.74 20.34
C ARG A 227 -17.39 0.90 21.74
N SER A 228 -16.95 0.04 22.65
CA SER A 228 -17.24 0.14 24.07
C SER A 228 -16.54 1.36 24.70
N ASP A 229 -17.11 1.90 25.78
CA ASP A 229 -16.47 2.98 26.54
C ASP A 229 -15.11 2.51 27.06
N GLY A 230 -14.04 3.24 26.73
CA GLY A 230 -12.66 2.88 27.11
C GLY A 230 -11.95 1.91 26.16
N PHE A 231 -12.54 1.55 25.01
CA PHE A 231 -11.90 0.75 23.94
C PHE A 231 -10.47 1.19 23.62
N HIS A 232 -10.24 2.51 23.55
CA HIS A 232 -8.95 3.09 23.21
C HIS A 232 -7.85 2.84 24.27
N GLY A 233 -8.20 2.40 25.48
CA GLY A 233 -7.28 2.03 26.55
C GLY A 233 -7.06 0.52 26.71
N GLN A 234 -7.88 -0.34 26.08
CA GLN A 234 -7.78 -1.79 26.23
C GLN A 234 -6.81 -2.40 25.19
N LYS A 235 -5.95 -3.31 25.63
CA LYS A 235 -5.04 -4.07 24.75
C LYS A 235 -5.66 -5.42 24.42
N ILE A 236 -6.41 -5.52 23.32
CA ILE A 236 -7.11 -6.75 22.88
C ILE A 236 -6.11 -7.82 22.44
N PRO A 237 -5.83 -8.89 23.21
CA PRO A 237 -4.78 -9.87 22.88
C PRO A 237 -4.95 -10.47 21.48
N ILE A 238 -3.84 -10.77 20.78
CA ILE A 238 -3.90 -11.26 19.39
C ILE A 238 -4.26 -12.75 19.39
N PRO A 239 -5.37 -13.16 18.76
CA PRO A 239 -5.75 -14.56 18.67
C PRO A 239 -5.01 -15.26 17.51
N TRP A 240 -3.71 -15.51 17.70
CA TRP A 240 -2.83 -16.12 16.69
C TRP A 240 -3.40 -17.39 16.08
N ARG A 241 -3.90 -18.30 16.92
CA ARG A 241 -4.47 -19.57 16.44
C ARG A 241 -5.67 -19.32 15.53
N ALA A 242 -6.58 -18.42 15.90
CA ALA A 242 -7.77 -18.13 15.12
C ALA A 242 -7.44 -17.47 13.77
N ILE A 243 -6.52 -16.51 13.76
CA ILE A 243 -6.04 -15.84 12.55
C ILE A 243 -5.44 -16.86 11.58
N TRP A 244 -4.52 -17.70 12.06
CA TRP A 244 -3.87 -18.74 11.25
C TRP A 244 -4.77 -19.95 10.93
N THR A 245 -6.00 -20.01 11.45
CA THR A 245 -7.01 -21.02 11.04
C THR A 245 -8.11 -20.42 10.18
N SER A 246 -8.12 -19.11 9.96
CA SER A 246 -9.17 -18.40 9.22
C SER A 246 -9.01 -18.57 7.71
N VAL A 247 -10.01 -19.19 7.08
CA VAL A 247 -10.07 -19.38 5.63
C VAL A 247 -10.06 -18.04 4.86
N PRO A 248 -10.83 -17.00 5.26
CA PRO A 248 -10.75 -15.67 4.66
C PRO A 248 -9.35 -15.03 4.73
N PHE A 249 -8.62 -15.24 5.83
CA PHE A 249 -7.26 -14.71 5.97
C PHE A 249 -6.29 -15.36 4.98
N TYR A 250 -6.37 -16.69 4.79
CA TYR A 250 -5.57 -17.36 3.77
C TYR A 250 -5.92 -16.92 2.35
N ALA A 251 -7.21 -16.71 2.05
CA ALA A 251 -7.63 -16.18 0.77
C ALA A 251 -7.02 -14.78 0.50
N LEU A 252 -6.97 -13.92 1.53
CA LEU A 252 -6.29 -12.62 1.47
C LEU A 252 -4.78 -12.75 1.26
N LEU A 253 -4.12 -13.69 1.94
CA LEU A 253 -2.67 -13.91 1.76
C LEU A 253 -2.35 -14.35 0.33
N ILE A 254 -3.13 -15.27 -0.24
CA ILE A 254 -2.91 -15.81 -1.58
C ILE A 254 -3.12 -14.72 -2.64
N VAL A 255 -4.22 -13.96 -2.57
CA VAL A 255 -4.50 -12.91 -3.56
C VAL A 255 -3.46 -11.78 -3.49
N ARG A 256 -2.97 -11.45 -2.29
CA ARG A 256 -1.94 -10.42 -2.09
C ARG A 256 -0.55 -10.90 -2.52
N GLY A 257 -0.24 -12.17 -2.31
CA GLY A 257 0.97 -12.79 -2.86
C GLY A 257 0.97 -12.79 -4.40
N ALA A 258 -0.15 -13.19 -5.01
CA ALA A 258 -0.33 -13.15 -6.46
C ALA A 258 -0.22 -11.71 -7.01
N GLN A 259 -0.73 -10.72 -6.28
CA GLN A 259 -0.54 -9.32 -6.64
C GLN A 259 0.92 -8.89 -6.58
N GLY A 260 1.63 -9.24 -5.51
CA GLY A 260 3.06 -8.95 -5.36
C GLY A 260 3.88 -9.52 -6.52
N TRP A 261 3.62 -10.77 -6.88
CA TRP A 261 4.23 -11.43 -8.03
C TRP A 261 4.07 -10.66 -9.34
N ALA A 262 2.83 -10.36 -9.72
CA ALA A 262 2.57 -9.75 -11.01
C ALA A 262 2.99 -8.29 -11.07
N ASN A 263 2.86 -7.55 -9.95
CA ASN A 263 3.36 -6.19 -9.87
C ASN A 263 4.88 -6.16 -10.07
N SER A 264 5.59 -7.18 -9.57
CA SER A 264 7.03 -7.36 -9.81
C SER A 264 7.34 -7.63 -11.29
N ILE A 265 6.60 -8.52 -11.96
CA ILE A 265 6.76 -8.75 -13.41
C ILE A 265 6.52 -7.46 -14.19
N MET A 266 5.42 -6.76 -13.90
CA MET A 266 5.03 -5.57 -14.63
C MET A 266 5.98 -4.38 -14.42
N GLN A 267 6.53 -4.20 -13.22
CA GLN A 267 7.44 -3.08 -12.96
C GLN A 267 8.87 -3.38 -13.40
N LEU A 268 9.39 -4.58 -13.06
CA LEU A 268 10.79 -4.90 -13.29
C LEU A 268 11.06 -5.43 -14.69
N GLN A 269 10.16 -6.24 -15.25
CA GLN A 269 10.43 -7.00 -16.48
C GLN A 269 9.86 -6.35 -17.74
N THR A 270 8.85 -5.48 -17.60
CA THR A 270 8.33 -4.68 -18.72
C THR A 270 9.44 -3.91 -19.46
N PRO A 271 10.35 -3.17 -18.78
CA PRO A 271 11.43 -2.48 -19.49
C PRO A 271 12.36 -3.45 -20.24
N PHE A 272 12.69 -4.61 -19.66
CA PHE A 272 13.52 -5.62 -20.32
C PHE A 272 12.84 -6.23 -21.55
N TYR A 273 11.53 -6.47 -21.49
CA TYR A 273 10.75 -6.95 -22.63
C TYR A 273 10.68 -5.90 -23.75
N LEU A 274 10.39 -4.64 -23.41
CA LEU A 274 10.32 -3.54 -24.37
C LEU A 274 11.67 -3.30 -25.07
N HIS A 275 12.79 -3.41 -24.35
CA HIS A 275 14.11 -3.25 -24.93
C HIS A 275 14.60 -4.50 -25.68
N GLY A 276 14.50 -5.68 -25.08
CA GLY A 276 15.06 -6.91 -25.63
C GLY A 276 14.29 -7.42 -26.85
N VAL A 277 12.96 -7.46 -26.77
CA VAL A 277 12.10 -7.98 -27.84
C VAL A 277 11.73 -6.85 -28.80
N LEU A 278 11.13 -5.77 -28.28
CA LEU A 278 10.59 -4.68 -29.10
C LEU A 278 11.64 -3.65 -29.56
N LYS A 279 12.90 -3.79 -29.13
CA LYS A 279 14.05 -2.92 -29.49
C LYS A 279 13.76 -1.42 -29.29
N MET A 280 13.00 -1.08 -28.26
CA MET A 280 12.75 0.31 -27.90
C MET A 280 13.96 0.94 -27.24
N ASP A 281 14.40 2.09 -27.77
CA ASP A 281 15.30 2.98 -27.05
C ASP A 281 14.56 3.59 -25.85
N ILE A 282 14.81 3.03 -24.66
CA ILE A 282 14.23 3.49 -23.38
C ILE A 282 14.65 4.93 -23.05
N LYS A 283 15.68 5.48 -23.72
CA LYS A 283 16.20 6.83 -23.47
C LYS A 283 15.25 7.96 -23.91
N SER A 284 14.30 7.72 -24.82
CA SER A 284 13.35 8.77 -25.22
C SER A 284 12.06 8.73 -24.39
N ASN A 285 11.86 9.79 -23.60
CA ASN A 285 10.63 10.25 -22.94
C ASN A 285 10.31 9.69 -21.54
N ALA A 286 10.74 10.42 -20.51
CA ALA A 286 10.20 10.35 -19.13
C ALA A 286 8.66 10.46 -19.07
N LEU A 287 8.04 11.12 -20.07
CA LEU A 287 6.59 11.18 -20.26
C LEU A 287 5.96 9.80 -20.51
N TYR A 288 6.61 8.91 -21.27
CA TYR A 288 6.11 7.55 -21.52
C TYR A 288 6.23 6.67 -20.28
N SER A 289 7.30 6.84 -19.49
CA SER A 289 7.48 6.11 -18.23
C SER A 289 6.50 6.55 -17.13
N ALA A 290 6.03 7.80 -17.16
CA ALA A 290 5.04 8.32 -16.22
C ALA A 290 3.59 7.90 -16.56
N LEU A 291 3.32 7.53 -17.81
CA LEU A 291 1.99 7.25 -18.35
C LEU A 291 1.25 6.11 -17.62
N PRO A 292 1.88 4.95 -17.34
CA PRO A 292 1.24 3.86 -16.60
C PRO A 292 0.84 4.25 -15.18
N PHE A 293 1.70 5.02 -14.48
CA PHE A 293 1.41 5.50 -13.12
C PHE A 293 0.27 6.53 -13.12
N LEU A 294 0.24 7.41 -14.13
CA LEU A 294 -0.85 8.36 -14.31
C LEU A 294 -2.18 7.64 -14.59
N ALA A 295 -2.16 6.62 -15.46
CA ALA A 295 -3.33 5.80 -15.73
C ALA A 295 -3.82 5.06 -14.48
N MET A 296 -2.90 4.51 -13.67
CA MET A 296 -3.23 3.88 -12.39
C MET A 296 -3.90 4.86 -11.44
N TRP A 297 -3.35 6.08 -11.32
CA TRP A 297 -3.91 7.12 -10.46
C TRP A 297 -5.32 7.55 -10.89
N VAL A 298 -5.53 7.83 -12.19
CA VAL A 298 -6.85 8.21 -12.72
C VAL A 298 -7.86 7.07 -12.55
N MET A 299 -7.46 5.84 -12.86
CA MET A 299 -8.33 4.67 -12.69
C MET A 299 -8.69 4.40 -11.24
N SER A 300 -7.80 4.68 -10.28
CA SER A 300 -8.10 4.56 -8.84
C SER A 300 -9.32 5.40 -8.44
N TYR A 301 -9.46 6.62 -8.98
CA TYR A 301 -10.63 7.47 -8.75
C TYR A 301 -11.87 6.98 -9.49
N ILE A 302 -11.71 6.43 -10.70
CA ILE A 302 -12.83 5.83 -11.44
C ILE A 302 -13.41 4.65 -10.65
N TYR A 303 -12.56 3.75 -10.15
CA TYR A 303 -12.97 2.66 -9.28
C TYR A 303 -13.62 3.16 -7.98
N LEU A 304 -13.10 4.25 -7.41
CA LEU A 304 -13.66 4.87 -6.22
C LEU A 304 -15.07 5.41 -6.45
N VAL A 305 -15.29 6.17 -7.53
CA VAL A 305 -16.61 6.70 -7.89
C VAL A 305 -17.58 5.56 -8.21
N PHE A 306 -17.12 4.54 -8.95
CA PHE A 306 -17.94 3.36 -9.22
C PHE A 306 -18.35 2.63 -7.94
N ALA A 307 -17.39 2.42 -7.02
CA ALA A 307 -17.65 1.80 -5.73
C ALA A 307 -18.67 2.60 -4.90
N ASP A 308 -18.54 3.93 -4.88
CA ASP A 308 -19.45 4.82 -4.15
C ASP A 308 -20.87 4.80 -4.74
N VAL A 309 -21.01 4.85 -6.06
CA VAL A 309 -22.31 4.75 -6.73
C VAL A 309 -22.96 3.39 -6.51
N ALA A 310 -22.19 2.30 -6.62
CA ALA A 310 -22.69 0.94 -6.40
C ALA A 310 -23.16 0.73 -4.95
N MET A 311 -22.43 1.27 -3.97
CA MET A 311 -22.79 1.18 -2.55
C MET A 311 -23.98 2.08 -2.20
N SER A 312 -23.97 3.34 -2.65
CA SER A 312 -25.04 4.31 -2.33
C SER A 312 -26.39 3.95 -2.95
N ARG A 313 -26.38 3.31 -4.12
CA ARG A 313 -27.59 2.79 -4.76
C ARG A 313 -27.96 1.37 -4.33
N HIS A 314 -27.22 0.79 -3.37
CA HIS A 314 -27.40 -0.57 -2.88
C HIS A 314 -27.45 -1.63 -4.00
N TRP A 315 -26.65 -1.46 -5.06
CA TRP A 315 -26.60 -2.39 -6.19
C TRP A 315 -26.00 -3.74 -5.82
N MET A 316 -25.10 -3.76 -4.85
CA MET A 316 -24.39 -4.96 -4.41
C MET A 316 -23.91 -4.80 -2.96
N SER A 317 -23.62 -5.93 -2.30
CA SER A 317 -22.98 -5.93 -0.98
C SER A 317 -21.49 -5.54 -1.08
N LEU A 318 -20.90 -5.12 0.03
CA LEU A 318 -19.48 -4.74 0.10
C LEU A 318 -18.55 -5.90 -0.34
N THR A 319 -18.84 -7.13 0.10
CA THR A 319 -18.10 -8.33 -0.32
C THR A 319 -18.14 -8.51 -1.83
N THR A 320 -19.32 -8.40 -2.44
CA THR A 320 -19.48 -8.56 -3.89
C THR A 320 -18.76 -7.46 -4.66
N LEU A 321 -18.83 -6.21 -4.17
CA LEU A 321 -18.11 -5.10 -4.77
C LEU A 321 -16.59 -5.31 -4.76
N ARG A 322 -16.03 -5.68 -3.60
CA ARG A 322 -14.59 -5.94 -3.46
C ARG A 322 -14.14 -7.08 -4.36
N LYS A 323 -14.92 -8.17 -4.43
CA LYS A 323 -14.69 -9.30 -5.34
C LYS A 323 -14.75 -8.91 -6.81
N ALA A 324 -15.74 -8.11 -7.21
CA ALA A 324 -15.92 -7.66 -8.59
C ALA A 324 -14.77 -6.77 -9.05
N ILE A 325 -14.42 -5.74 -8.25
CA ILE A 325 -13.30 -4.85 -8.55
C ILE A 325 -11.99 -5.65 -8.59
N ASN A 326 -11.75 -6.55 -7.62
CA ASN A 326 -10.56 -7.38 -7.61
C ASN A 326 -10.47 -8.29 -8.85
N THR A 327 -11.59 -8.82 -9.32
CA THR A 327 -11.63 -9.65 -10.52
C THR A 327 -11.23 -8.88 -11.77
N VAL A 328 -11.72 -7.65 -11.93
CA VAL A 328 -11.30 -6.77 -13.03
C VAL A 328 -9.80 -6.46 -12.93
N SER A 329 -9.28 -6.23 -11.72
CA SER A 329 -7.87 -5.92 -11.49
C SER A 329 -6.89 -7.08 -11.59
N PHE A 330 -7.37 -8.34 -11.66
CA PHE A 330 -6.52 -9.52 -11.78
C PHE A 330 -6.71 -10.19 -13.14
N TRP A 331 -7.94 -10.52 -13.50
CA TRP A 331 -8.22 -11.23 -14.75
C TRP A 331 -8.07 -10.31 -15.97
N GLY A 332 -8.40 -9.02 -15.87
CA GLY A 332 -8.15 -8.05 -16.93
C GLY A 332 -6.66 -7.97 -17.29
N PRO A 333 -5.79 -7.67 -16.32
CA PRO A 333 -4.34 -7.75 -16.50
C PRO A 333 -3.79 -9.08 -17.01
N ALA A 334 -4.33 -10.21 -16.56
CA ALA A 334 -3.92 -11.52 -17.04
C ALA A 334 -4.15 -11.69 -18.56
N VAL A 335 -5.33 -11.28 -19.05
CA VAL A 335 -5.66 -11.34 -20.48
C VAL A 335 -4.76 -10.40 -21.28
N ILE A 336 -4.54 -9.18 -20.78
CA ILE A 336 -3.68 -8.20 -21.45
C ILE A 336 -2.23 -8.69 -21.51
N LEU A 337 -1.69 -9.29 -20.44
CA LEU A 337 -0.34 -9.84 -20.42
C LEU A 337 -0.15 -10.95 -21.45
N ILE A 338 -1.12 -11.86 -21.59
CA ILE A 338 -1.11 -12.88 -22.65
C ILE A 338 -1.12 -12.21 -24.02
N GLY A 339 -2.00 -11.22 -24.22
CA GLY A 339 -2.06 -10.44 -25.46
C GLY A 339 -0.74 -9.74 -25.80
N THR A 340 -0.06 -9.16 -24.81
CA THR A 340 1.24 -8.51 -25.03
C THR A 340 2.34 -9.47 -25.47
N GLY A 341 2.28 -10.74 -25.07
CA GLY A 341 3.20 -11.78 -25.55
C GLY A 341 3.06 -12.10 -27.03
N PHE A 342 1.91 -11.77 -27.65
CA PHE A 342 1.63 -11.93 -29.08
C PHE A 342 1.84 -10.67 -29.91
N LEU A 343 2.56 -9.66 -29.38
CA LEU A 343 2.95 -8.48 -30.14
C LEU A 343 4.32 -8.62 -30.81
N ASP A 344 4.48 -7.96 -31.95
CA ASP A 344 5.73 -7.87 -32.73
C ASP A 344 6.31 -6.45 -32.67
N ASN A 345 7.57 -6.31 -33.11
CA ASN A 345 8.33 -5.04 -33.09
C ASN A 345 7.66 -3.90 -33.89
N SER A 346 6.83 -4.24 -34.87
CA SER A 346 6.05 -3.27 -35.65
C SER A 346 4.89 -2.65 -34.86
N GLN A 347 4.52 -3.20 -33.70
CA GLN A 347 3.36 -2.81 -32.89
C GLN A 347 3.72 -2.19 -31.54
N THR A 348 4.89 -1.56 -31.45
CA THR A 348 5.42 -0.94 -30.23
C THR A 348 4.46 0.03 -29.54
N SER A 349 3.74 0.87 -30.30
CA SER A 349 2.74 1.80 -29.75
C SER A 349 1.59 1.07 -29.05
N LEU A 350 1.16 -0.07 -29.62
CA LEU A 350 0.10 -0.90 -29.06
C LEU A 350 0.56 -1.61 -27.79
N ALA A 351 1.84 -2.02 -27.70
CA ALA A 351 2.42 -2.59 -26.49
C ALA A 351 2.38 -1.60 -25.31
N ILE A 352 2.77 -0.34 -25.56
CA ILE A 352 2.73 0.73 -24.55
C ILE A 352 1.29 1.02 -24.12
N ALA A 353 0.35 1.08 -25.07
CA ALA A 353 -1.06 1.30 -24.77
C ALA A 353 -1.63 0.16 -23.91
N LEU A 354 -1.35 -1.10 -24.25
CA LEU A 354 -1.78 -2.25 -23.48
C LEU A 354 -1.16 -2.28 -22.08
N MET A 355 0.12 -1.95 -21.93
CA MET A 355 0.79 -1.86 -20.63
C MET A 355 0.21 -0.74 -19.76
N THR A 356 -0.17 0.38 -20.36
CA THR A 356 -0.83 1.50 -19.67
C THR A 356 -2.22 1.09 -19.19
N ILE A 357 -3.02 0.43 -20.04
CA ILE A 357 -4.33 -0.11 -19.66
C ILE A 357 -4.17 -1.16 -18.55
N ASN A 358 -3.15 -2.02 -18.66
CA ASN A 358 -2.84 -3.04 -17.67
C ASN A 358 -2.58 -2.44 -16.28
N ALA A 359 -1.75 -1.39 -16.20
CA ALA A 359 -1.51 -0.65 -14.97
C ALA A 359 -2.78 0.02 -14.43
N GLY A 360 -3.58 0.63 -15.31
CA GLY A 360 -4.87 1.21 -14.97
C GLY A 360 -5.84 0.22 -14.33
N LEU A 361 -5.98 -0.98 -14.91
CA LEU A 361 -6.83 -2.03 -14.35
C LEU A 361 -6.32 -2.53 -12.99
N ASN A 362 -5.00 -2.59 -12.79
CA ASN A 362 -4.41 -3.02 -11.53
C ASN A 362 -4.73 -2.09 -10.35
N ALA A 363 -5.03 -0.81 -10.61
CA ALA A 363 -5.37 0.19 -9.59
C ALA A 363 -6.53 -0.26 -8.66
N GLY A 364 -7.50 -1.01 -9.20
CA GLY A 364 -8.65 -1.48 -8.44
C GLY A 364 -8.30 -2.46 -7.31
N SER A 365 -7.11 -3.08 -7.33
CA SER A 365 -6.65 -4.01 -6.30
C SER A 365 -6.58 -3.39 -4.88
N GLY A 366 -6.34 -2.08 -4.78
CA GLY A 366 -6.35 -1.36 -3.50
C GLY A 366 -7.73 -1.39 -2.83
N ILE A 367 -8.78 -1.13 -3.62
CA ILE A 367 -10.17 -1.24 -3.16
C ILE A 367 -10.60 -2.71 -3.06
N GLY A 368 -10.16 -3.56 -3.98
CA GLY A 368 -10.61 -4.95 -4.07
C GLY A 368 -10.09 -5.84 -2.95
N SER A 369 -8.82 -5.71 -2.55
CA SER A 369 -8.16 -6.64 -1.62
C SER A 369 -7.48 -5.97 -0.43
N ILE A 370 -6.84 -4.81 -0.60
CA ILE A 370 -6.08 -4.16 0.49
C ILE A 370 -7.01 -3.70 1.60
N LEU A 371 -8.05 -2.94 1.25
CA LEU A 371 -8.99 -2.39 2.23
C LEU A 371 -9.83 -3.47 2.92
N THR A 372 -9.97 -4.67 2.35
CA THR A 372 -10.63 -5.82 2.98
C THR A 372 -10.00 -6.18 4.32
N ILE A 373 -8.70 -5.94 4.50
CA ILE A 373 -7.99 -6.20 5.76
C ILE A 373 -8.64 -5.44 6.92
N ILE A 374 -9.05 -4.20 6.67
CA ILE A 374 -9.66 -3.33 7.69
C ILE A 374 -11.10 -3.72 7.95
N ASP A 375 -11.82 -4.20 6.94
CA ASP A 375 -13.19 -4.68 7.11
C ASP A 375 -13.25 -5.97 7.90
N MET A 376 -12.32 -6.89 7.61
CA MET A 376 -12.25 -8.21 8.21
C MET A 376 -11.93 -8.13 9.71
N SER A 377 -11.01 -7.25 10.11
CA SER A 377 -10.69 -6.99 11.51
C SER A 377 -10.12 -5.58 11.71
N PRO A 378 -10.96 -4.60 12.07
CA PRO A 378 -10.54 -3.26 12.44
C PRO A 378 -9.55 -3.25 13.62
N ASN A 379 -9.74 -4.13 14.62
CA ASN A 379 -8.97 -4.13 15.87
C ASN A 379 -7.55 -4.65 15.71
N HIS A 380 -7.31 -5.46 14.68
CA HIS A 380 -6.00 -6.02 14.36
C HIS A 380 -5.50 -5.62 12.96
N SER A 381 -6.11 -4.59 12.36
CA SER A 381 -5.85 -4.18 10.97
C SER A 381 -4.38 -3.86 10.69
N GLY A 382 -3.68 -3.16 11.60
CA GLY A 382 -2.25 -2.88 11.46
C GLY A 382 -1.39 -4.15 11.48
N MET A 383 -1.71 -5.12 12.34
CA MET A 383 -1.00 -6.40 12.44
C MET A 383 -1.24 -7.28 11.20
N LEU A 384 -2.48 -7.37 10.75
CA LEU A 384 -2.84 -8.14 9.56
C LEU A 384 -2.18 -7.53 8.32
N MET A 385 -2.18 -6.20 8.19
CA MET A 385 -1.47 -5.52 7.12
C MET A 385 0.03 -5.81 7.15
N ALA A 386 0.66 -5.79 8.33
CA ALA A 386 2.07 -6.15 8.48
C ALA A 386 2.39 -7.56 7.96
N ILE A 387 1.58 -8.57 8.33
CA ILE A 387 1.79 -9.96 7.89
C ILE A 387 1.54 -10.10 6.38
N VAL A 388 0.39 -9.59 5.91
CA VAL A 388 -0.04 -9.69 4.51
C VAL A 388 0.94 -8.97 3.59
N ASN A 389 1.36 -7.75 3.95
CA ASN A 389 2.31 -6.97 3.19
C ASN A 389 3.71 -7.57 3.25
N GLY A 390 4.13 -8.08 4.42
CA GLY A 390 5.39 -8.81 4.57
C GLY A 390 5.50 -9.99 3.60
N ILE A 391 4.51 -10.89 3.60
CA ILE A 391 4.45 -12.05 2.70
C ILE A 391 4.34 -11.59 1.23
N GLY A 392 3.50 -10.60 0.95
CA GLY A 392 3.33 -10.05 -0.40
C GLY A 392 4.62 -9.48 -1.01
N ASN A 393 5.54 -8.94 -0.19
CA ASN A 393 6.82 -8.40 -0.65
C ASN A 393 7.94 -9.45 -0.80
N ILE A 394 7.74 -10.70 -0.35
CA ILE A 394 8.69 -11.78 -0.60
C ILE A 394 8.66 -12.20 -2.08
N PHE A 395 7.47 -12.23 -2.69
CA PHE A 395 7.30 -12.66 -4.09
C PHE A 395 8.11 -11.78 -5.08
N PRO A 396 8.09 -10.44 -5.00
CA PRO A 396 8.96 -9.58 -5.81
C PRO A 396 10.46 -9.88 -5.75
N LEU A 397 10.97 -10.51 -4.69
CA LEU A 397 12.37 -10.94 -4.62
C LEU A 397 12.62 -12.25 -5.39
N LEU A 398 11.62 -13.13 -5.42
CA LEU A 398 11.70 -14.44 -6.09
C LEU A 398 11.43 -14.34 -7.59
N THR A 399 10.57 -13.40 -7.99
CA THR A 399 10.10 -13.26 -9.37
C THR A 399 11.24 -13.02 -10.37
N PRO A 400 12.20 -12.08 -10.15
CA PRO A 400 13.32 -11.88 -11.09
C PRO A 400 14.24 -13.11 -11.21
N LEU A 401 14.43 -13.86 -10.13
CA LEU A 401 15.25 -15.08 -10.14
C LEU A 401 14.62 -16.15 -11.04
N LEU A 402 13.31 -16.33 -10.94
CA LEU A 402 12.60 -17.28 -11.79
C LEU A 402 12.62 -16.85 -13.27
N VAL A 403 12.41 -15.56 -13.53
CA VAL A 403 12.48 -15.02 -14.91
C VAL A 403 13.87 -15.22 -15.48
N GLY A 404 14.95 -15.00 -14.71
CA GLY A 404 16.32 -15.24 -15.17
C GLY A 404 16.64 -16.70 -15.49
N VAL A 405 15.93 -17.66 -14.91
CA VAL A 405 16.07 -19.09 -15.25
C VAL A 405 15.28 -19.46 -16.51
N ILE A 406 14.15 -18.81 -16.75
CA ILE A 406 13.26 -19.12 -17.88
C ILE A 406 13.69 -18.37 -19.15
N VAL A 407 14.06 -17.10 -19.00
CA VAL A 407 14.51 -16.23 -20.08
C VAL A 407 16.03 -16.31 -20.16
N THR A 408 16.52 -17.32 -20.90
CA THR A 408 17.95 -17.50 -21.18
C THR A 408 18.42 -16.65 -22.36
N ASP A 409 17.50 -16.30 -23.27
CA ASP A 409 17.74 -15.40 -24.39
C ASP A 409 16.80 -14.19 -24.29
N PRO A 410 17.32 -12.98 -23.99
CA PRO A 410 16.52 -11.76 -23.86
C PRO A 410 15.67 -11.42 -25.08
N GLY A 411 16.09 -11.85 -26.28
CA GLY A 411 15.36 -11.63 -27.54
C GLY A 411 14.31 -12.70 -27.84
N SER A 412 14.26 -13.79 -27.06
CA SER A 412 13.37 -14.92 -27.33
C SER A 412 11.96 -14.65 -26.83
N ARG A 413 11.07 -14.39 -27.79
CA ARG A 413 9.65 -14.14 -27.53
C ARG A 413 8.95 -15.32 -26.85
N SER A 414 9.27 -16.56 -27.22
CA SER A 414 8.63 -17.75 -26.65
C SER A 414 8.91 -17.89 -25.15
N GLN A 415 10.10 -17.51 -24.70
CA GLN A 415 10.46 -17.52 -23.28
C GLN A 415 9.67 -16.47 -22.49
N TRP A 416 9.53 -15.26 -23.04
CA TRP A 416 8.68 -14.21 -22.45
C TRP A 416 7.20 -14.59 -22.42
N GLN A 417 6.69 -15.27 -23.45
CA GLN A 417 5.33 -15.81 -23.45
C GLN A 417 5.09 -16.81 -22.31
N ILE A 418 6.07 -17.67 -21.99
CA ILE A 418 5.98 -18.59 -20.85
C ILE A 418 5.88 -17.81 -19.53
N VAL A 419 6.68 -16.76 -19.36
CA VAL A 419 6.64 -15.90 -18.16
C VAL A 419 5.28 -15.21 -18.02
N PHE A 420 4.73 -14.65 -19.11
CA PHE A 420 3.43 -14.00 -19.09
C PHE A 420 2.28 -14.99 -18.87
N ALA A 421 2.32 -16.17 -19.50
CA ALA A 421 1.33 -17.22 -19.29
C ALA A 421 1.33 -17.70 -17.82
N MET A 422 2.50 -17.91 -17.23
CA MET A 422 2.62 -18.28 -15.82
C MET A 422 2.04 -17.20 -14.90
N THR A 423 2.33 -15.93 -15.19
CA THR A 423 1.79 -14.80 -14.42
C THR A 423 0.26 -14.73 -14.53
N ALA A 424 -0.29 -14.97 -15.72
CA ALA A 424 -1.72 -15.05 -15.93
C ALA A 424 -2.37 -16.20 -15.15
N VAL A 425 -1.71 -17.36 -15.07
CA VAL A 425 -2.14 -18.49 -14.25
C VAL A 425 -2.16 -18.13 -12.76
N VAL A 426 -1.10 -17.49 -12.25
CA VAL A 426 -1.02 -17.03 -10.86
C VAL A 426 -2.14 -16.03 -10.54
N PHE A 427 -2.43 -15.09 -11.44
CA PHE A 427 -3.55 -14.16 -11.31
C PHE A 427 -4.92 -14.84 -11.34
N PHE A 428 -5.10 -15.81 -12.24
CA PHE A 428 -6.35 -16.54 -12.35
C PHE A 428 -6.66 -17.29 -11.06
N PHE A 429 -5.72 -18.11 -10.57
CA PHE A 429 -5.88 -18.87 -9.34
C PHE A 429 -5.95 -17.97 -8.11
N GLY A 430 -5.11 -16.94 -8.01
CA GLY A 430 -5.10 -16.01 -6.88
C GLY A 430 -6.45 -15.31 -6.71
N ASN A 431 -7.06 -14.85 -7.80
CA ASN A 431 -8.39 -14.26 -7.75
C ASN A 431 -9.51 -15.30 -7.56
N LEU A 432 -9.39 -16.50 -8.13
CA LEU A 432 -10.38 -17.58 -7.94
C LEU A 432 -10.52 -17.97 -6.46
N VAL A 433 -9.40 -18.14 -5.76
CA VAL A 433 -9.37 -18.41 -4.31
C VAL A 433 -10.07 -17.28 -3.54
N TYR A 434 -9.82 -16.02 -3.91
CA TYR A 434 -10.45 -14.86 -3.29
C TYR A 434 -11.96 -14.76 -3.59
N LEU A 435 -12.39 -15.15 -4.78
CA LEU A 435 -13.81 -15.19 -5.14
C LEU A 435 -14.57 -16.23 -4.31
N ILE A 436 -13.99 -17.41 -4.10
CA ILE A 436 -14.63 -18.50 -3.35
C ILE A 436 -14.65 -18.18 -1.85
N TRP A 437 -13.50 -17.79 -1.27
CA TRP A 437 -13.32 -17.74 0.18
C TRP A 437 -13.11 -16.35 0.78
N GLY A 438 -12.90 -15.33 -0.04
CA GLY A 438 -12.79 -13.95 0.44
C GLY A 438 -14.12 -13.45 1.04
N THR A 439 -14.06 -12.73 2.15
CA THR A 439 -15.21 -12.01 2.71
C THR A 439 -14.76 -10.69 3.31
N THR A 440 -15.66 -9.71 3.33
CA THR A 440 -15.49 -8.44 4.07
C THR A 440 -16.24 -8.46 5.40
N ASP A 441 -16.86 -9.58 5.77
CA ASP A 441 -17.58 -9.70 7.02
C ASP A 441 -16.61 -9.72 8.20
N LEU A 442 -17.00 -9.03 9.28
CA LEU A 442 -16.24 -8.96 10.52
C LEU A 442 -15.98 -10.38 11.05
N GLN A 443 -14.72 -10.71 11.30
CA GLN A 443 -14.36 -12.03 11.80
C GLN A 443 -14.66 -12.14 13.30
N LEU A 444 -15.07 -13.34 13.73
CA LEU A 444 -15.41 -13.61 15.14
C LEU A 444 -14.25 -13.32 16.10
N TRP A 445 -13.01 -13.45 15.64
CA TRP A 445 -11.81 -13.21 16.43
C TRP A 445 -11.41 -11.73 16.51
N ASP A 446 -12.15 -10.82 15.87
CA ASP A 446 -11.99 -9.37 16.06
C ASP A 446 -12.59 -8.89 17.39
N ASP A 447 -13.46 -9.70 18.01
CA ASP A 447 -14.15 -9.36 19.25
C ASP A 447 -13.17 -9.17 20.43
N GLU A 448 -13.41 -8.14 21.25
CA GLU A 448 -12.59 -7.79 22.42
C GLU A 448 -12.52 -8.93 23.45
N ASP A 449 -13.61 -9.69 23.54
CA ASP A 449 -13.79 -10.76 24.52
C ASP A 449 -13.46 -12.16 23.95
N TYR A 450 -13.01 -12.26 22.70
CA TYR A 450 -12.77 -13.56 22.04
C TYR A 450 -11.82 -14.50 22.81
N LEU A 451 -10.78 -13.93 23.44
CA LEU A 451 -9.82 -14.69 24.27
C LEU A 451 -10.14 -14.64 25.77
N LYS A 452 -11.17 -13.91 26.20
CA LYS A 452 -11.60 -13.93 27.60
C LYS A 452 -12.50 -15.14 27.78
N THR A 453 -12.05 -16.13 28.57
CA THR A 453 -12.88 -17.27 28.94
C THR A 453 -14.17 -16.79 29.64
N PRO A 454 -15.33 -17.44 29.41
CA PRO A 454 -16.62 -17.06 29.99
C PRO A 454 -16.74 -17.37 31.51
N ASP A 455 -15.66 -17.29 32.28
CA ASP A 455 -15.65 -17.68 33.70
C ASP A 455 -15.82 -16.50 34.68
N ALA A 456 -15.97 -15.26 34.20
CA ALA A 456 -16.17 -14.10 35.08
C ALA A 456 -17.65 -13.67 35.24
N ASN A 457 -18.56 -14.09 34.35
CA ASN A 457 -19.97 -13.65 34.38
C ASN A 457 -20.95 -14.72 34.89
N CYS A 458 -20.48 -15.94 35.23
CA CYS A 458 -21.35 -16.96 35.79
C CYS A 458 -21.78 -16.68 37.25
N ASN A 459 -21.12 -15.75 37.96
CA ASN A 459 -21.43 -15.44 39.36
C ASN A 459 -22.39 -14.26 39.58
N GLN A 460 -22.78 -13.49 38.56
CA GLN A 460 -23.76 -12.40 38.72
C GLN A 460 -25.15 -12.74 38.16
N ASN A 461 -25.23 -13.56 37.12
CA ASN A 461 -26.53 -13.95 36.54
C ASN A 461 -27.20 -15.15 37.25
N GLY A 462 -26.45 -15.89 38.09
CA GLY A 462 -26.99 -16.99 38.89
C GLY A 462 -27.96 -16.54 39.99
N GLN A 463 -27.80 -15.33 40.54
CA GLN A 463 -28.71 -14.80 41.57
C GLN A 463 -29.98 -14.13 41.00
N GLN A 464 -29.98 -13.74 39.72
CA GLN A 464 -31.16 -13.16 39.07
C GLN A 464 -32.11 -14.19 38.45
N MET A 465 -31.64 -15.41 38.18
CA MET A 465 -32.49 -16.49 37.64
C MET A 465 -33.23 -17.30 38.71
N ASP A 466 -32.75 -17.35 39.96
CA ASP A 466 -33.40 -18.12 41.03
C ASP A 466 -34.65 -17.46 41.63
N LEU A 467 -34.85 -16.15 41.43
CA LEU A 467 -36.06 -15.44 41.88
C LEU A 467 -37.26 -15.58 40.93
N ARG A 468 -37.08 -16.15 39.72
CA ARG A 468 -38.16 -16.37 38.75
C ARG A 468 -38.74 -17.80 38.75
N ARG A 469 -38.23 -18.68 39.61
CA ARG A 469 -38.74 -20.05 39.78
C ARG A 469 -39.43 -20.21 41.14
N GLN A 470 -40.49 -19.44 41.37
CA GLN A 470 -41.53 -19.86 42.31
C GLN A 470 -42.76 -20.28 41.50
N PRO A 471 -43.27 -21.51 41.67
CA PRO A 471 -44.45 -21.98 40.95
C PRO A 471 -45.70 -21.31 41.51
N LEU A 472 -46.50 -20.71 40.64
CA LEU A 472 -47.87 -20.28 40.94
C LEU A 472 -48.74 -21.53 41.16
N THR A 473 -48.93 -21.92 42.41
CA THR A 473 -50.01 -22.80 42.86
C THR A 473 -51.03 -21.99 43.66
N HIS A 474 -52.13 -21.63 43.01
CA HIS A 474 -53.53 -21.69 43.45
C HIS A 474 -54.42 -20.70 42.69
#